data_AF-A0A6H1ZFV9-F1
#
_entry.id   AF-A0A6H1ZFV9-F1
#
_cell.length_a   1.000
_cell.length_b   1.000
_cell.length_c   1.000
_cell.angle_alpha   90.00
_cell.angle_beta   90.00
_cell.angle_gamma   90.00
#
_symmetry.space_group_name_H-M   'P 1'
#
loop_
_entity.id
_entity.type
_entity.pdbx_description
1 polymer ?
#
loop_
_entity_poly.entity_id
_entity_poly.type
_entity_poly.pdbx_seq_one_letter_code
_entity_poly.pdbx_strand_id
1 'polypeptide(L)' 'MRLKIISGGHSTDTEIINEETGEPLKNVKSITWQIATGQMAEVTLELMKIPVELIGETKEIS' A
#
# COMPACT_ATOMS: atom_id res chain seq x y z
N MET A 1 -8.03 -3.10 6.69
CA MET A 1 -7.84 -2.19 5.55
C MET A 1 -7.43 -3.02 4.34
N ARG A 2 -8.32 -3.12 3.36
CA ARG A 2 -7.97 -3.61 2.02
C ARG A 2 -7.50 -2.45 1.16
N LEU A 3 -6.44 -2.67 0.39
CA LEU A 3 -5.86 -1.69 -0.52
C LEU A 3 -6.21 -2.06 -1.95
N LYS A 4 -6.60 -1.06 -2.74
CA LYS A 4 -6.81 -1.20 -4.18
C LYS A 4 -5.78 -0.36 -4.91
N ILE A 5 -5.08 -0.98 -5.85
CA ILE A 5 -4.09 -0.34 -6.70
C ILE A 5 -4.76 -0.08 -8.05
N ILE A 6 -4.84 1.18 -8.43
CA ILE A 6 -5.39 1.62 -9.71
C ILE A 6 -4.21 2.10 -10.53
N SER A 7 -3.88 1.38 -11.60
CA SER A 7 -2.82 1.79 -12.52
C SER A 7 -3.45 2.19 -13.85
N GLY A 8 -3.16 3.41 -14.32
CA GLY A 8 -3.54 3.91 -15.65
C GLY A 8 -2.72 3.30 -16.80
N GLY A 9 -1.90 2.27 -16.53
CA GLY A 9 -1.03 1.63 -17.53
C GLY A 9 0.39 2.24 -17.59
N HIS A 10 0.67 3.27 -16.80
CA HIS A 10 2.00 3.82 -16.58
C HIS A 10 2.35 3.84 -15.09
N SER A 11 3.63 3.64 -14.76
CA SER A 11 4.11 3.60 -13.37
C SER A 11 3.91 4.91 -12.61
N THR A 12 3.85 6.04 -13.31
CA THR A 12 3.59 7.37 -12.74
C THR A 12 2.11 7.66 -12.53
N ASP A 13 1.22 6.85 -13.09
CA ASP A 13 -0.25 7.00 -13.04
C ASP A 13 -0.86 5.89 -12.17
N THR A 14 -0.19 5.59 -11.07
CA THR A 14 -0.62 4.57 -10.10
C THR A 14 -1.11 5.25 -8.83
N GLU A 15 -2.39 5.06 -8.52
CA GLU A 15 -3.01 5.47 -7.28
C GLU A 15 -3.26 4.27 -6.36
N ILE A 16 -3.10 4.49 -5.06
CA ILE A 16 -3.44 3.51 -4.03
C ILE A 16 -4.55 4.09 -3.21
N ILE A 17 -5.68 3.39 -3.18
CA ILE A 17 -6.85 3.81 -2.42
C ILE A 17 -7.18 2.76 -1.36
N ASN A 18 -7.78 3.24 -0.27
CA ASN A 18 -8.48 2.35 0.65
C ASN A 18 -9.73 1.83 -0.06
N GLU A 19 -9.88 0.51 -0.18
CA GLU A 19 -11.00 -0.10 -0.88
C GLU A 19 -12.35 0.19 -0.19
N GLU A 20 -12.34 0.33 1.13
CA GLU A 20 -13.54 0.50 1.94
C GLU A 20 -14.04 1.95 1.93
N THR A 21 -13.12 2.93 1.93
CA THR A 21 -13.47 4.36 1.98
C THR A 21 -13.39 5.06 0.62
N GLY A 22 -12.67 4.48 -0.34
CA GLY A 22 -12.37 5.10 -1.63
C GLY A 22 -11.34 6.24 -1.55
N GLU A 23 -10.79 6.53 -0.36
CA GLU A 23 -9.84 7.63 -0.19
C GLU A 23 -8.43 7.24 -0.61
N PRO A 24 -7.67 8.15 -1.25
CA PRO A 24 -6.28 7.90 -1.60
C PRO A 24 -5.38 7.82 -0.36
N LEU A 25 -4.46 6.87 -0.36
CA LEU A 25 -3.40 6.77 0.64
C LEU A 25 -2.41 7.92 0.42
N LYS A 26 -2.45 8.92 1.30
CA LYS A 26 -1.55 10.09 1.23
C LYS A 26 -0.12 9.80 1.71
N ASN A 27 0.11 8.64 2.33
CA ASN A 27 1.36 8.30 3.01
C ASN A 27 2.15 7.21 2.27
N VAL A 28 2.14 7.19 0.94
CA VAL A 28 2.95 6.25 0.15
C VAL A 28 4.32 6.88 -0.10
N LYS A 29 5.38 6.22 0.37
CA LYS A 29 6.77 6.66 0.18
C LYS A 29 7.29 6.23 -1.19
N SER A 30 7.03 4.99 -1.60
CA SER A 30 7.45 4.46 -2.89
C SER A 30 6.57 3.30 -3.35
N ILE A 31 6.52 3.10 -4.66
CA ILE A 31 5.84 1.99 -5.33
C ILE A 31 6.86 1.35 -6.27
N THR A 32 7.13 0.07 -6.10
CA THR A 32 8.04 -0.68 -6.97
C THR A 32 7.28 -1.83 -7.61
N TRP A 33 7.29 -1.89 -8.94
CA TRP A 33 6.70 -2.97 -9.71
C TRP A 33 7.78 -3.97 -10.13
N GLN A 34 7.51 -5.25 -9.93
CA GLN A 34 8.32 -6.34 -10.46
C GLN A 34 7.43 -7.18 -11.38
N ILE A 35 7.74 -7.16 -12.67
CA ILE A 35 7.02 -7.98 -13.65
C ILE A 35 7.62 -9.39 -13.57
N ALA A 36 6.85 -10.34 -13.06
CA ALA A 36 7.18 -11.75 -13.12
C ALA A 36 6.85 -12.31 -14.51
N THR A 37 7.55 -13.36 -14.92
CA THR A 37 7.24 -14.07 -16.17
C THR A 37 5.81 -14.62 -16.13
N GLY A 38 5.03 -14.37 -17.19
CA GLY A 38 3.66 -14.93 -17.30
C GLY A 38 2.52 -13.98 -16.93
N GLN A 39 2.65 -12.68 -17.19
CA GLN A 39 1.63 -11.64 -16.95
C GLN A 39 1.29 -11.38 -15.47
N MET A 40 2.00 -11.99 -14.53
CA MET A 40 1.89 -11.63 -13.12
C MET A 40 2.82 -10.45 -12.82
N ALA A 41 2.29 -9.42 -12.17
CA ALA A 41 3.07 -8.32 -11.63
C ALA A 41 2.98 -8.35 -10.11
N GLU A 42 4.13 -8.31 -9.46
CA GLU A 42 4.25 -8.08 -8.04
C GLU A 42 4.46 -6.59 -7.79
N VAL A 43 3.89 -6.10 -6.68
CA VAL A 43 3.99 -4.71 -6.29
C VAL A 43 4.42 -4.62 -4.85
N THR A 44 5.51 -3.91 -4.62
CA THR A 44 6.00 -3.56 -3.29
C THR A 44 5.64 -2.12 -2.99
N LEU A 45 4.98 -1.91 -1.85
CA LEU A 45 4.54 -0.60 -1.38
C LEU A 45 5.31 -0.24 -0.11
N GLU A 46 6.06 0.85 -0.14
CA GLU A 46 6.57 1.44 1.09
C GLU A 46 5.62 2.55 1.54
N LEU A 47 5.11 2.41 2.76
CA LEU A 47 4.31 3.46 3.40
C LEU A 47 5.22 4.30 4.31
N MET A 48 4.95 5.59 4.37
CA MET A 48 5.43 6.48 5.43
C MET A 48 4.74 6.13 6.76
N LYS A 49 5.03 6.89 7.82
CA LYS A 49 4.37 6.75 9.11
C LYS A 49 2.85 6.83 8.93
N ILE A 50 2.18 5.72 9.20
CA ILE A 50 0.72 5.62 9.26
C ILE A 50 0.31 5.47 10.73
N PRO A 51 -0.70 6.21 11.21
CA PRO A 51 -1.30 5.92 12.49
C PRO A 51 -1.95 4.53 12.42
N VAL A 52 -1.64 3.68 13.39
CA VAL A 52 -2.23 2.34 13.52
C VAL A 52 -2.89 2.21 14.88
N GLU A 53 -4.03 1.55 14.92
CA GLU A 53 -4.62 1.10 16.17
C GLU A 53 -3.99 -0.24 16.56
N LEU A 54 -3.48 -0.33 17.78
CA LEU A 54 -2.91 -1.56 18.31
C LEU A 54 -4.04 -2.40 18.91
N ILE A 55 -4.40 -3.49 18.23
CA ILE A 55 -5.38 -4.45 18.73
C ILE A 55 -4.61 -5.60 19.39
N GLY A 56 -4.33 -5.46 20.68
CA GLY A 56 -3.63 -6.46 21.50
C GLY A 56 -2.99 -5.86 22.75
N GLU A 57 -2.65 -6.69 23.74
CA GLU A 57 -1.90 -6.25 24.92
C GLU A 57 -0.46 -5.92 24.53
N THR A 58 -0.10 -4.63 24.50
CA THR A 58 1.29 -4.21 24.39
C THR A 58 1.98 -4.45 25.74
N LYS A 59 2.86 -5.45 25.83
CA LYS A 59 3.83 -5.49 26.92
C LYS A 59 4.95 -4.51 26.58
N GLU A 60 5.04 -3.40 27.31
CA GLU A 60 6.25 -2.58 27.30
C GLU A 60 7.43 -3.45 27.72
N ILE A 61 8.40 -3.60 26.83
CA ILE A 61 9.70 -4.17 27.18
C ILE A 61 10.48 -3.00 27.78
N SER A 62 10.51 -2.94 29.11
CA SER A 62 11.32 -2.00 29.89
C SER A 62 12.77 -2.44 29.97
#